data_AF-A0A7H0HH03-F1
#
_entry.id   AF-A0A7H0HH03-F1
#
_cell.length_a   1.000
_cell.length_b   1.000
_cell.length_c   1.000
_cell.angle_alpha   90.00
_cell.angle_beta   90.00
_cell.angle_gamma   90.00
#
_symmetry.space_group_name_H-M   'P 1'
#
loop_
_entity.id
_entity.type
_entity.pdbx_description
1 polymer ?
#
loop_
_entity_poly.entity_id
_entity_poly.type
_entity_poly.pdbx_seq_one_letter_code
_entity_poly.pdbx_strand_id
1 'polypeptide(L)'
;MIVCVCRRVSDREIARHARAGMSFDEIQFELGVATQCGRCESCARDVVAQCSASHPVAALHNEAAPQTIQLAKSILDSKAWNCSQPLQAA
;
A
#
# COMPACT_ATOMS: atom_id res chain seq x y z
N MET A 1 -19.36 -14.16 4.50
CA MET A 1 -20.72 -13.67 4.84
C MET A 1 -21.27 -12.79 3.71
N ILE A 2 -22.57 -12.84 3.40
CA ILE A 2 -23.18 -11.82 2.53
C ILE A 2 -23.42 -10.55 3.34
N VAL A 3 -22.78 -9.45 2.94
CA VAL A 3 -22.90 -8.14 3.59
C VAL A 3 -24.03 -7.33 2.93
N CYS A 4 -24.11 -7.34 1.60
CA CYS A 4 -25.16 -6.65 0.85
C CYS A 4 -26.07 -7.64 0.12
N VAL A 5 -27.30 -7.82 0.60
CA VAL A 5 -28.27 -8.72 -0.05
C VAL A 5 -28.74 -8.14 -1.39
N CYS A 6 -28.98 -6.83 -1.44
CA CYS A 6 -29.43 -6.09 -2.63
C CYS A 6 -28.57 -6.34 -3.88
N ARG A 7 -27.24 -6.31 -3.72
CA ARG A 7 -26.26 -6.48 -4.80
C ARG A 7 -25.51 -7.80 -4.73
N ARG A 8 -25.83 -8.66 -3.76
CA ARG A 8 -25.16 -9.94 -3.48
C ARG A 8 -23.65 -9.82 -3.25
N VAL A 9 -23.24 -8.80 -2.49
CA VAL A 9 -21.83 -8.56 -2.17
C VAL A 9 -21.45 -9.26 -0.87
N SER A 10 -20.37 -10.02 -0.92
CA SER A 10 -19.79 -10.73 0.23
C SER A 10 -18.71 -9.91 0.96
N ASP A 11 -18.49 -10.24 2.22
CA ASP A 11 -17.35 -9.76 3.03
C ASP A 11 -16.01 -10.00 2.34
N ARG A 12 -15.82 -11.16 1.71
CA ARG A 12 -14.59 -11.51 1.00
C ARG A 12 -14.34 -10.60 -0.20
N GLU A 13 -15.38 -10.22 -0.93
CA GLU A 13 -15.25 -9.27 -2.04
C GLU A 13 -14.86 -7.88 -1.53
N ILE A 14 -15.53 -7.37 -0.50
CA ILE A 14 -15.18 -6.08 0.12
C ILE A 14 -13.74 -6.10 0.62
N ALA A 15 -13.36 -7.14 1.37
CA ALA A 15 -12.02 -7.28 1.92
C ALA A 15 -10.94 -7.40 0.84
N ARG A 16 -11.24 -8.04 -0.30
CA ARG A 16 -10.31 -8.11 -1.43
C ARG A 16 -10.02 -6.72 -1.99
N HIS A 17 -11.03 -5.87 -2.15
CA HIS A 17 -10.84 -4.53 -2.69
C HIS A 17 -10.15 -3.61 -1.67
N ALA A 18 -10.56 -3.68 -0.40
CA ALA A 18 -9.91 -2.92 0.68
C ALA A 18 -8.41 -3.24 0.79
N ARG A 19 -8.03 -4.52 0.71
CA ARG A 19 -6.61 -4.94 0.73
C ARG A 19 -5.84 -4.52 -0.52
N ALA A 20 -6.52 -4.24 -1.63
CA ALA A 20 -5.92 -3.64 -2.82
C ALA A 20 -5.75 -2.11 -2.69
N GLY A 21 -6.06 -1.53 -1.52
CA GLY A 21 -5.88 -0.11 -1.25
C GLY A 21 -7.06 0.77 -1.66
N MET A 22 -8.18 0.18 -2.08
CA MET A 22 -9.37 0.96 -2.43
C MET A 22 -10.06 1.52 -1.19
N SER A 23 -10.44 2.78 -1.28
CA SER A 23 -11.32 3.47 -0.35
C SER A 23 -12.75 2.91 -0.39
N PHE A 24 -13.56 3.20 0.64
CA PHE A 24 -14.94 2.73 0.68
C PHE A 24 -15.77 3.26 -0.51
N ASP A 25 -15.54 4.49 -0.96
CA ASP A 25 -16.30 5.10 -2.06
C ASP A 25 -15.98 4.40 -3.40
N GLU A 26 -14.72 4.02 -3.63
CA GLU A 26 -14.32 3.20 -4.78
C GLU A 26 -14.94 1.79 -4.70
N ILE A 27 -14.93 1.16 -3.52
CA ILE A 27 -15.57 -0.15 -3.30
C ILE A 27 -17.08 -0.07 -3.56
N GLN A 28 -17.72 1.01 -3.11
CA GLN A 28 -19.14 1.27 -3.34
C GLN A 28 -19.45 1.45 -4.83
N PHE A 29 -18.59 2.14 -5.58
CA PHE A 29 -18.70 2.28 -7.02
C PHE A 29 -18.54 0.94 -7.75
N GLU A 30 -17.49 0.18 -7.45
CA GLU A 30 -17.16 -1.07 -8.14
C GLU A 30 -18.14 -2.22 -7.83
N LEU A 31 -18.54 -2.37 -6.57
CA LEU A 31 -19.40 -3.48 -6.13
C LEU A 31 -20.88 -3.11 -6.05
N GLY A 32 -21.21 -1.82 -6.11
CA GLY A 32 -22.56 -1.32 -5.84
C GLY A 32 -23.02 -1.51 -4.39
N VAL A 33 -22.15 -1.90 -3.46
CA VAL A 33 -22.52 -2.06 -2.03
C VAL A 33 -23.10 -0.76 -1.48
N ALA A 34 -24.12 -0.85 -0.61
CA ALA A 34 -24.85 0.30 -0.05
C ALA A 34 -25.63 1.20 -1.04
N THR A 35 -25.61 0.93 -2.36
CA THR A 35 -26.28 1.81 -3.36
C THR A 35 -27.79 1.61 -3.53
N GLN A 36 -28.42 0.65 -2.84
CA GLN A 36 -29.87 0.42 -2.93
C GLN A 36 -30.59 0.80 -1.64
N CYS A 37 -30.71 -0.12 -0.67
CA CYS A 37 -31.44 0.16 0.57
C CYS A 37 -30.56 0.79 1.66
N GLY A 38 -29.24 0.88 1.46
CA GLY A 38 -28.27 1.46 2.39
C GLY A 38 -28.00 0.68 3.69
N ARG A 39 -28.86 -0.28 4.06
CA ARG A 39 -28.81 -0.96 5.38
C ARG A 39 -27.50 -1.70 5.69
N CYS A 40 -26.74 -2.06 4.67
CA CYS A 40 -25.45 -2.74 4.82
C CYS A 40 -24.26 -1.80 5.04
N GLU A 41 -24.43 -0.48 4.94
CA GLU A 41 -23.30 0.47 4.86
C GLU A 41 -22.35 0.37 6.06
N SER A 42 -22.88 0.42 7.28
CA SER A 42 -22.06 0.32 8.49
C SER A 42 -21.26 -0.98 8.52
N CYS A 43 -21.92 -2.11 8.27
CA CYS A 43 -21.27 -3.42 8.21
C CYS A 43 -20.19 -3.49 7.11
N ALA A 44 -20.43 -2.90 5.94
CA ALA A 44 -19.44 -2.86 4.87
C ALA A 44 -18.23 -1.99 5.25
N ARG A 45 -18.44 -0.83 5.89
CA ARG A 45 -17.37 0.03 6.40
C ARG A 45 -16.54 -0.67 7.47
N ASP A 46 -17.16 -1.45 8.36
CA ASP A 46 -16.46 -2.22 9.38
C ASP A 46 -15.51 -3.25 8.74
N VAL A 47 -15.94 -3.93 7.68
CA VAL A 47 -15.08 -4.88 6.93
C VAL A 47 -13.87 -4.16 6.32
N VAL A 48 -14.05 -2.95 5.76
CA VAL A 48 -12.94 -2.15 5.23
C VAL A 48 -11.97 -1.74 6.33
N ALA A 49 -12.47 -1.27 7.49
CA ALA A 49 -11.65 -0.86 8.63
C ALA A 49 -10.86 -2.03 9.25
N GLN A 50 -11.42 -3.24 9.27
CA GLN A 50 -10.71 -4.44 9.73
C GLN A 50 -9.54 -4.80 8.80
N CYS A 51 -9.66 -4.50 7.50
CA CYS A 51 -8.58 -4.75 6.55
C CYS A 51 -7.41 -3.80 6.77
N SER A 52 -7.64 -2.51 7.02
CA SER A 52 -6.56 -1.52 7.24
C SER A 52 -5.73 -1.80 8.49
N ALA A 53 -6.35 -2.27 9.57
CA ALA A 53 -5.64 -2.68 10.79
C ALA A 53 -4.72 -3.90 10.61
N SER A 54 -4.92 -4.67 9.54
CA SER A 54 -4.20 -5.92 9.28
C SER A 54 -2.96 -5.74 8.38
N HIS A 55 -2.70 -4.53 7.87
CA HIS A 55 -1.50 -4.27 7.07
C HIS A 55 -0.33 -3.98 8.02
N PRO A 56 0.73 -4.82 8.04
CA PRO A 56 1.99 -4.36 8.59
C PRO A 56 2.46 -3.21 7.71
N VAL A 57 2.30 -1.98 8.21
CA VAL A 57 2.97 -0.82 7.62
C VAL A 57 4.45 -1.14 7.68
N ALA A 58 5.08 -1.35 6.51
CA ALA A 58 6.53 -1.38 6.45
C ALA A 58 7.00 -0.08 7.09
N ALA A 59 7.73 -0.18 8.21
CA ALA A 59 8.20 0.95 8.98
C ALA A 59 9.23 1.76 8.16
N LEU A 60 8.75 2.52 7.19
CA LEU A 60 9.54 3.53 6.51
C LEU A 60 9.48 4.79 7.37
N HIS A 61 10.26 4.79 8.45
CA HIS A 61 10.65 6.02 9.13
C HIS A 61 11.49 6.87 8.15
N ASN A 62 10.88 7.89 7.55
CA ASN A 62 11.66 8.93 6.89
C ASN A 62 12.11 9.94 7.97
N GLU A 63 13.24 9.65 8.60
CA GLU A 63 13.94 10.61 9.49
C GLU A 63 14.45 11.77 8.64
N ALA A 64 13.56 12.70 8.29
CA ALA A 64 13.91 13.98 7.69
C ALA A 64 14.54 14.89 8.74
N ALA A 65 15.74 14.51 9.21
CA ALA A 65 16.63 15.43 9.88
C ALA A 65 17.12 16.46 8.85
N PRO A 66 17.24 17.76 9.18
CA PRO A 66 17.79 18.75 8.28
C PRO A 66 19.30 18.51 8.14
N GLN A 67 19.68 17.66 7.18
CA GLN A 67 21.07 17.46 6.82
C GLN A 67 21.55 18.75 6.12
N THR A 68 22.37 19.52 6.83
CA THR A 68 23.09 20.65 6.25
C THR A 68 23.91 20.13 5.08
N ILE A 69 23.61 20.59 3.86
CA ILE A 69 24.34 20.24 2.65
C ILE A 69 25.79 20.72 2.81
N GLN A 70 26.69 19.81 3.18
CA GLN A 70 28.13 20.06 3.13
C GLN A 70 28.58 19.94 1.67
N LEU A 71 28.87 21.08 1.05
CA LEU A 71 29.49 21.19 -0.26
C LEU A 71 30.83 20.45 -0.24
N ALA A 72 30.93 19.33 -0.95
CA ALA A 72 32.12 18.51 -1.01
C ALA A 72 33.32 19.33 -1.50
N LYS A 73 34.36 19.40 -0.66
CA LYS A 73 35.62 20.08 -0.96
C LYS A 73 36.42 19.22 -1.95
N SER A 74 36.41 19.65 -3.20
CA SER A 74 37.37 19.35 -4.27
C SER A 74 37.72 17.88 -4.51
N ILE A 75 37.13 17.33 -5.58
CA ILE A 75 37.63 16.17 -6.32
C ILE A 75 39.03 16.52 -6.84
N LEU A 76 40.06 16.03 -6.16
CA LEU A 76 41.45 16.03 -6.62
C LEU A 76 42.05 14.67 -6.26
N ASP A 77 41.57 13.63 -6.95
CA ASP A 77 42.43 12.62 -7.55
C ASP A 77 41.56 11.61 -8.31
N SER A 78 41.45 11.83 -9.61
CA SER A 78 41.05 10.79 -10.56
C SER A 78 42.15 9.73 -10.59
N LYS A 79 42.00 8.65 -9.84
CA LYS A 79 42.73 7.39 -10.08
C LYS A 79 41.77 6.29 -10.50
N ALA A 80 41.68 6.20 -11.83
CA ALA A 80 41.52 5.00 -12.64
C ALA A 80 40.66 3.87 -12.05
N TRP A 81 39.49 3.72 -12.67
CA TRP A 81 38.67 2.52 -12.70
C TRP A 81 39.54 1.29 -12.96
N ASN A 82 39.73 0.42 -11.96
CA ASN A 82 40.26 -0.91 -12.19
C ASN A 82 39.10 -1.89 -12.33
N CYS A 83 38.78 -2.16 -13.60
CA CYS A 83 38.04 -3.33 -14.04
C CYS A 83 38.57 -4.58 -13.35
N SER A 84 37.69 -5.32 -12.66
CA SER A 84 37.94 -6.70 -12.27
C SER A 84 36.82 -7.57 -12.84
N GLN A 85 37.07 -8.13 -14.03
CA GLN A 85 36.56 -9.46 -14.39
C GLN A 85 37.59 -10.51 -13.92
N PRO A 86 37.30 -11.82 -13.93
CA PRO A 86 36.10 -12.55 -13.52
C PRO A 86 36.44 -13.55 -12.38
N LEU A 87 35.45 -13.97 -11.58
CA LEU A 87 35.64 -15.05 -10.59
C LEU A 87 35.19 -16.39 -11.20
N GLN A 88 36.14 -17.24 -11.58
CA GLN A 88 35.95 -18.69 -11.76
C GLN A 88 36.07 -19.40 -10.40
N ALA A 89 35.13 -20.30 -10.09
CA ALA A 89 35.37 -21.70 -9.67
C ALA A 89 34.19 -22.29 -8.89
N ALA A 90 33.55 -23.31 -9.47
CA ALA A 90 33.24 -24.59 -8.86
C ALA A 90 32.99 -25.61 -9.98
#